data_AF-A0AAU7AW64-F1
#
_entry.id   AF-A0AAU7AW64-F1
#
_cell.length_a   1.000
_cell.length_b   1.000
_cell.length_c   1.000
_cell.angle_alpha   90.00
_cell.angle_beta   90.00
_cell.angle_gamma   90.00
#
_symmetry.space_group_name_H-M   'P 1'
#
loop_
_entity.id
_entity.type
_entity.pdbx_description
1 polymer ?
#
loop_
_entity_poly.entity_id
_entity_poly.type
_entity_poly.pdbx_seq_one_letter_code
_entity_poly.pdbx_strand_id
1 'polypeptide(L)'
;MNRISLALILTVVAFATGEQAAGATACGVTSKCAGHEFWPAIDRSNVQIAGPEGVTFYAARDASSELLGYHGSDTLYGGDQGDVLWGDYIGDGQPTGQVDKLYGGGGSDFLYSSHGRNTLDGGPGNDAIKARYGRGTVNCGPGRDIVHVPRSRKANWKFIGCEKFEYRSESATGQGLKPLP
;
A
#
# COMPACT_ATOMS: atom_id res chain seq x y z
N MET A 1 -29.02 -31.65 59.54
CA MET A 1 -29.44 -30.24 59.45
C MET A 1 -28.18 -29.43 59.75
N ASN A 2 -27.55 -28.65 58.88
CA ASN A 2 -28.04 -27.79 57.81
C ASN A 2 -26.95 -27.71 56.74
N ARG A 3 -27.29 -27.92 55.47
CA ARG A 3 -26.38 -27.71 54.33
C ARG A 3 -26.42 -26.22 53.98
N ILE A 4 -25.29 -25.53 54.02
CA ILE A 4 -25.16 -24.20 53.42
C ILE A 4 -24.11 -24.30 52.33
N SER A 5 -24.60 -24.47 51.11
CA SER A 5 -23.85 -24.36 49.87
C SER A 5 -23.49 -22.88 49.67
N LEU A 6 -22.19 -22.55 49.68
CA LEU A 6 -21.72 -21.24 49.25
C LEU A 6 -21.19 -21.39 47.82
N ALA A 7 -22.01 -20.99 46.86
CA ALA A 7 -21.65 -21.01 45.44
C ALA A 7 -20.59 -19.94 45.17
N LEU A 8 -19.41 -20.39 44.77
CA LEU A 8 -18.32 -19.56 44.25
C LEU A 8 -18.76 -19.01 42.88
N ILE A 9 -19.23 -17.76 42.84
CA ILE A 9 -19.51 -17.08 41.57
C ILE A 9 -18.18 -16.64 40.98
N LEU A 10 -17.58 -17.54 40.19
CA LEU A 10 -16.45 -17.23 39.32
C LEU A 10 -17.01 -16.50 38.09
N THR A 11 -17.06 -15.16 38.12
CA THR A 11 -17.34 -14.36 36.93
C THR A 11 -16.14 -14.43 36.01
N VAL A 12 -16.10 -15.45 35.16
CA VAL A 12 -15.29 -15.44 33.95
C VAL A 12 -15.92 -14.40 33.03
N VAL A 13 -15.39 -13.18 33.04
CA VAL A 13 -15.62 -12.25 31.94
C VAL A 13 -14.82 -12.81 30.76
N ALA A 14 -15.51 -13.58 29.93
CA ALA A 14 -14.98 -14.01 28.64
C ALA A 14 -14.62 -12.75 27.86
N PHE A 15 -13.33 -12.56 27.57
CA PHE A 15 -12.90 -11.63 26.54
C PHE A 15 -13.56 -12.11 25.25
N ALA A 16 -14.56 -11.36 24.80
CA ALA A 16 -15.15 -11.57 23.50
C ALA A 16 -14.01 -11.56 22.48
N THR A 17 -13.89 -12.69 21.82
CA THR A 17 -12.97 -13.00 20.75
C THR A 17 -12.86 -11.80 19.81
N GLY A 18 -11.62 -11.43 19.49
CA GLY A 18 -11.33 -10.44 18.46
C GLY A 18 -12.22 -10.70 17.26
N GLU A 19 -12.96 -9.67 16.87
CA GLU A 19 -13.69 -9.62 15.62
C GLU A 19 -12.61 -9.63 14.53
N GLN A 20 -12.19 -10.83 14.16
CA GLN A 20 -11.36 -11.02 12.99
C GLN A 20 -12.17 -10.45 11.85
N ALA A 21 -11.69 -9.32 11.32
CA ALA A 21 -12.21 -8.72 10.10
C ALA A 21 -12.38 -9.85 9.09
N ALA A 22 -13.64 -10.17 8.82
CA ALA A 22 -14.02 -11.19 7.86
C ALA A 22 -13.29 -10.88 6.55
N GLY A 23 -12.60 -11.90 6.04
CA GLY A 23 -11.58 -11.80 5.00
C GLY A 23 -11.90 -10.80 3.91
N ALA A 24 -11.05 -9.77 3.81
CA ALA A 24 -10.89 -9.03 2.58
C ALA A 24 -10.43 -10.06 1.53
N THR A 25 -11.37 -10.54 0.74
CA THR A 25 -11.04 -11.37 -0.42
C THR A 25 -10.18 -10.47 -1.30
N ALA A 26 -8.89 -10.80 -1.41
CA ALA A 26 -7.95 -10.14 -2.29
C ALA A 26 -8.62 -9.85 -3.63
N CYS A 27 -8.36 -8.66 -4.17
CA CYS A 27 -8.83 -8.18 -5.47
C CYS A 27 -9.00 -9.34 -6.48
N GLY A 28 -10.25 -9.79 -6.68
CA GLY A 28 -10.44 -11.09 -7.35
C GLY A 28 -11.84 -11.54 -7.68
N VAL A 29 -12.93 -11.03 -7.08
CA VAL A 29 -14.28 -11.54 -7.45
C VAL A 29 -15.36 -10.49 -7.63
N THR A 30 -15.31 -9.33 -6.96
CA THR A 30 -16.30 -8.28 -7.19
C THR A 30 -15.74 -6.87 -6.88
N SER A 31 -15.71 -6.03 -7.90
CA SER A 31 -15.68 -4.54 -7.90
C SER A 31 -14.35 -3.78 -7.73
N LYS A 32 -14.00 -3.05 -8.80
CA LYS A 32 -13.35 -1.72 -8.84
C LYS A 32 -11.91 -1.54 -8.38
N CYS A 33 -11.17 -2.58 -8.04
CA CYS A 33 -9.73 -2.43 -7.87
C CYS A 33 -9.05 -2.20 -9.23
N ALA A 34 -8.05 -1.33 -9.27
CA ALA A 34 -7.26 -1.17 -10.47
C ALA A 34 -6.43 -2.44 -10.75
N GLY A 35 -6.34 -2.82 -12.03
CA GLY A 35 -5.86 -4.14 -12.45
C GLY A 35 -4.40 -4.43 -12.04
N HIS A 36 -4.16 -5.65 -11.56
CA HIS A 36 -2.85 -6.16 -11.13
C HIS A 36 -1.97 -6.65 -12.30
N GLU A 37 -2.40 -6.44 -13.55
CA GLU A 37 -1.78 -6.97 -14.77
C GLU A 37 -0.32 -6.49 -14.98
N PHE A 38 0.14 -5.50 -14.19
CA PHE A 38 1.47 -4.87 -14.33
C PHE A 38 2.21 -4.69 -13.00
N TRP A 39 1.84 -5.51 -12.01
CA TRP A 39 2.45 -5.55 -10.69
C TRP A 39 3.43 -6.71 -10.64
N PRO A 40 4.54 -6.62 -9.88
CA PRO A 40 5.30 -7.81 -9.52
C PRO A 40 4.34 -8.86 -8.94
N ALA A 41 4.53 -10.13 -9.27
CA ALA A 41 3.76 -11.19 -8.64
C ALA A 41 4.17 -11.26 -7.16
N ILE A 42 3.38 -10.66 -6.27
CA ILE A 42 3.50 -10.89 -4.83
C ILE A 42 2.75 -12.18 -4.51
N ASP A 43 3.29 -12.96 -3.58
CA ASP A 43 2.51 -13.97 -2.90
C ASP A 43 1.26 -13.32 -2.28
N ARG A 44 0.07 -13.67 -2.79
CA ARG A 44 -1.22 -13.13 -2.35
C ARG A 44 -1.62 -13.60 -0.94
N SER A 45 -0.73 -14.31 -0.24
CA SER A 45 -0.92 -14.75 1.13
C SER A 45 -0.94 -13.58 2.13
N ASN A 46 -0.38 -12.42 1.79
CA ASN A 46 -0.26 -11.27 2.71
C ASN A 46 -0.79 -9.95 2.12
N VAL A 47 -2.11 -9.86 1.90
CA VAL A 47 -2.78 -8.67 1.37
C VAL A 47 -3.56 -7.95 2.47
N GLN A 48 -3.31 -6.65 2.65
CA GLN A 48 -4.06 -5.77 3.54
C GLN A 48 -4.77 -4.69 2.72
N ILE A 49 -6.08 -4.52 2.94
CA ILE A 49 -6.95 -3.63 2.16
C ILE A 49 -7.68 -2.67 3.08
N ALA A 50 -7.55 -1.37 2.83
CA ALA A 50 -8.18 -0.30 3.58
C ALA A 50 -9.68 -0.17 3.24
N GLY A 51 -10.44 0.29 4.23
CA GLY A 51 -11.80 0.82 4.04
C GLY A 51 -11.77 2.32 3.73
N PRO A 52 -12.93 3.00 3.62
CA PRO A 52 -13.03 4.40 3.16
C PRO A 52 -12.48 5.48 4.10
N GLU A 53 -11.95 5.08 5.25
CA GLU A 53 -11.28 5.97 6.20
C GLU A 53 -9.77 5.77 6.09
N GLY A 54 -8.99 6.80 6.44
CA GLY A 54 -7.53 6.69 6.43
C GLY A 54 -7.04 5.60 7.40
N VAL A 55 -6.09 4.78 6.96
CA VAL A 55 -5.54 3.65 7.72
C VAL A 55 -4.06 3.81 8.03
N THR A 56 -3.57 2.94 8.92
CA THR A 56 -2.14 2.66 9.01
C THR A 56 -1.91 1.16 8.93
N PHE A 57 -1.15 0.72 7.92
CA PHE A 57 -0.79 -0.70 7.73
C PHE A 57 0.71 -0.92 7.90
N TYR A 58 1.03 -2.13 8.36
CA TYR A 58 2.40 -2.62 8.52
C TYR A 58 2.47 -3.99 7.86
N ALA A 59 3.39 -4.15 6.90
CA ALA A 59 3.72 -5.44 6.31
C ALA A 59 4.32 -6.40 7.35
N ALA A 60 4.34 -7.69 7.00
CA ALA A 60 5.16 -8.63 7.74
C ALA A 60 6.64 -8.34 7.44
N ARG A 61 7.50 -8.47 8.44
CA ARG A 61 8.92 -8.13 8.28
C ARG A 61 9.62 -9.01 7.24
N ASP A 62 9.37 -10.31 7.28
CA ASP A 62 10.10 -11.31 6.52
C ASP A 62 9.30 -11.89 5.34
N ALA A 63 8.24 -11.21 4.89
CA ALA A 63 7.42 -11.65 3.77
C ALA A 63 6.92 -10.48 2.93
N SER A 64 6.98 -10.68 1.61
CA SER A 64 6.37 -9.78 0.64
C SER A 64 4.88 -9.62 0.91
N SER A 65 4.42 -8.38 0.89
CA SER A 65 3.07 -7.96 1.27
C SER A 65 2.48 -7.02 0.22
N GLU A 66 1.16 -7.03 0.12
CA GLU A 66 0.40 -6.09 -0.70
C GLU A 66 -0.44 -5.19 0.21
N LEU A 67 -0.07 -3.92 0.29
CA LEU A 67 -0.75 -2.93 1.13
C LEU A 67 -1.53 -1.95 0.24
N LEU A 68 -2.84 -2.03 0.32
CA LEU A 68 -3.77 -1.28 -0.52
C LEU A 68 -4.56 -0.28 0.33
N GLY A 69 -4.17 0.99 0.25
CA GLY A 69 -4.91 2.14 0.78
C GLY A 69 -6.17 2.44 -0.04
N TYR A 70 -7.12 3.17 0.53
CA TYR A 70 -8.38 3.53 -0.13
C TYR A 70 -8.36 5.03 -0.43
N HIS A 71 -9.49 5.62 -0.79
CA HIS A 71 -9.69 7.03 -0.47
C HIS A 71 -9.47 7.26 1.03
N GLY A 72 -8.82 8.38 1.37
CA GLY A 72 -8.44 8.66 2.75
C GLY A 72 -6.97 9.01 2.80
N SER A 73 -6.50 9.45 3.97
CA SER A 73 -5.08 9.71 4.17
C SER A 73 -4.47 8.51 4.87
N ASP A 74 -3.75 7.71 4.11
CA ASP A 74 -3.22 6.42 4.51
C ASP A 74 -1.74 6.49 4.85
N THR A 75 -1.30 5.63 5.76
CA THR A 75 0.12 5.43 6.07
C THR A 75 0.45 3.96 5.93
N LEU A 76 1.25 3.60 4.93
CA LEU A 76 1.59 2.23 4.60
C LEU A 76 3.08 2.01 4.85
N TYR A 77 3.41 1.02 5.67
CA TYR A 77 4.78 0.62 5.97
C TYR A 77 5.01 -0.80 5.45
N GLY A 78 5.90 -0.95 4.48
CA GLY A 78 6.45 -2.23 4.09
C GLY A 78 7.45 -2.78 5.11
N GLY A 79 8.00 -3.95 4.80
CA GLY A 79 8.86 -4.77 5.60
C GLY A 79 10.31 -4.77 5.11
N ASP A 80 11.01 -5.89 5.30
CA ASP A 80 12.40 -6.08 4.85
C ASP A 80 12.46 -6.86 3.52
N GLN A 81 11.30 -7.17 2.92
CA GLN A 81 11.13 -7.92 1.67
C GLN A 81 10.41 -7.06 0.63
N GLY A 82 10.51 -7.44 -0.65
CA GLY A 82 9.87 -6.68 -1.73
C GLY A 82 8.34 -6.65 -1.62
N ASP A 83 7.79 -5.48 -1.35
CA ASP A 83 6.38 -5.22 -1.13
C ASP A 83 5.74 -4.44 -2.28
N VAL A 84 4.41 -4.40 -2.30
CA VAL A 84 3.68 -3.41 -3.10
C VAL A 84 2.80 -2.58 -2.19
N LEU A 85 2.98 -1.26 -2.28
CA LEU A 85 2.20 -0.26 -1.57
C LEU A 85 1.46 0.63 -2.56
N TRP A 86 0.15 0.81 -2.35
CA TRP A 86 -0.66 1.75 -3.13
C TRP A 86 -1.52 2.61 -2.22
N GLY A 87 -1.31 3.93 -2.27
CA GLY A 87 -2.06 4.88 -1.44
C GLY A 87 -3.56 4.97 -1.74
N ASP A 88 -4.03 4.57 -2.94
CA ASP A 88 -5.46 4.58 -3.28
C ASP A 88 -5.72 3.68 -4.49
N TYR A 89 -6.15 2.44 -4.25
CA TYR A 89 -6.39 1.47 -5.33
C TYR A 89 -7.73 1.66 -6.05
N ILE A 90 -8.56 2.60 -5.61
CA ILE A 90 -9.91 2.82 -6.16
C ILE A 90 -9.82 3.58 -7.48
N GLY A 91 -10.59 3.16 -8.47
CA GLY A 91 -10.53 3.72 -9.83
C GLY A 91 -11.40 4.95 -10.08
N ASP A 92 -12.35 5.25 -9.19
CA ASP A 92 -13.31 6.35 -9.31
C ASP A 92 -13.17 7.36 -8.15
N GLY A 93 -13.83 8.52 -8.23
CA GLY A 93 -13.96 9.42 -7.08
C GLY A 93 -12.67 10.08 -6.56
N GLN A 94 -11.58 10.06 -7.32
CA GLN A 94 -10.22 10.42 -6.89
C GLN A 94 -10.12 11.74 -6.10
N PRO A 95 -9.94 11.69 -4.77
CA PRO A 95 -9.91 12.89 -3.95
C PRO A 95 -8.57 13.62 -4.09
N THR A 96 -8.61 14.95 -4.11
CA THR A 96 -7.39 15.78 -4.24
C THR A 96 -6.86 16.28 -2.91
N GLY A 97 -7.59 16.05 -1.82
CA GLY A 97 -7.27 16.50 -0.46
C GLY A 97 -6.53 15.47 0.39
N GLN A 98 -6.40 14.23 -0.07
CA GLN A 98 -5.78 13.18 0.72
C GLN A 98 -4.26 13.33 0.84
N VAL A 99 -3.71 12.77 1.91
CA VAL A 99 -2.30 12.85 2.27
C VAL A 99 -1.76 11.48 2.63
N ASP A 100 -1.18 10.79 1.64
CA ASP A 100 -0.66 9.45 1.86
C ASP A 100 0.83 9.44 2.14
N LYS A 101 1.24 8.45 2.92
CA LYS A 101 2.63 8.17 3.24
C LYS A 101 2.88 6.69 2.98
N LEU A 102 3.77 6.40 2.05
CA LEU A 102 4.16 5.04 1.68
C LEU A 102 5.65 4.91 1.94
N TYR A 103 6.01 3.91 2.73
CA TYR A 103 7.39 3.57 3.10
C TYR A 103 7.64 2.12 2.68
N GLY A 104 8.44 1.88 1.65
CA GLY A 104 8.75 0.53 1.15
C GLY A 104 9.49 -0.30 2.19
N GLY A 105 10.54 0.28 2.78
CA GLY A 105 11.34 -0.42 3.78
C GLY A 105 12.56 -1.02 3.11
N GLY A 106 12.94 -2.23 3.50
CA GLY A 106 14.01 -2.95 2.81
C GLY A 106 13.44 -3.85 1.73
N GLY A 107 14.20 -4.07 0.66
CA GLY A 107 13.81 -4.99 -0.41
C GLY A 107 13.61 -4.26 -1.73
N SER A 108 13.06 -4.95 -2.72
CA SER A 108 12.73 -4.33 -4.00
C SER A 108 11.25 -4.04 -4.03
N ASP A 109 10.90 -2.81 -3.69
CA ASP A 109 9.53 -2.40 -3.45
C ASP A 109 8.92 -1.74 -4.67
N PHE A 110 7.59 -1.77 -4.70
CA PHE A 110 6.81 -1.06 -5.68
C PHE A 110 5.84 -0.12 -5.00
N LEU A 111 6.01 1.18 -5.22
CA LEU A 111 5.20 2.21 -4.59
C LEU A 111 4.36 2.93 -5.64
N TYR A 112 3.05 2.99 -5.42
CA TYR A 112 2.12 3.73 -6.25
C TYR A 112 1.47 4.88 -5.48
N SER A 113 1.75 6.10 -5.90
CA SER A 113 1.16 7.31 -5.31
C SER A 113 -0.34 7.40 -5.59
N SER A 114 -1.10 7.98 -4.67
CA SER A 114 -2.48 8.34 -4.94
C SER A 114 -2.62 9.77 -5.51
N HIS A 115 -3.86 10.26 -5.58
CA HIS A 115 -4.13 11.67 -5.79
C HIS A 115 -3.83 12.51 -4.53
N GLY A 116 -3.80 13.84 -4.64
CA GLY A 116 -3.47 14.69 -3.48
C GLY A 116 -1.96 14.77 -3.17
N ARG A 117 -1.59 14.84 -1.88
CA ARG A 117 -0.22 15.12 -1.44
C ARG A 117 0.43 13.88 -0.83
N ASN A 118 1.43 13.32 -1.51
CA ASN A 118 2.04 12.07 -1.13
C ASN A 118 3.46 12.26 -0.56
N THR A 119 3.84 11.36 0.35
CA THR A 119 5.23 11.10 0.74
C THR A 119 5.54 9.65 0.37
N LEU A 120 6.47 9.45 -0.55
CA LEU A 120 6.94 8.13 -0.94
C LEU A 120 8.40 8.00 -0.49
N ASP A 121 8.72 6.93 0.23
CA ASP A 121 10.09 6.54 0.56
C ASP A 121 10.28 5.08 0.11
N GLY A 122 11.14 4.84 -0.87
CA GLY A 122 11.50 3.48 -1.30
C GLY A 122 12.20 2.74 -0.17
N GLY A 123 13.31 3.31 0.28
CA GLY A 123 14.15 2.72 1.32
C GLY A 123 15.37 2.07 0.69
N PRO A 124 16.10 1.18 1.39
CA PRO A 124 17.18 0.43 0.78
C PRO A 124 16.69 -0.68 -0.16
N GLY A 125 17.17 -0.66 -1.40
CA GLY A 125 16.95 -1.71 -2.37
C GLY A 125 16.77 -1.17 -3.79
N ASN A 126 16.23 -1.97 -4.71
CA ASN A 126 15.99 -1.48 -6.07
C ASN A 126 14.48 -1.31 -6.25
N ASP A 127 14.03 -0.07 -6.14
CA ASP A 127 12.61 0.24 -6.04
C ASP A 127 12.02 0.77 -7.34
N ALA A 128 10.73 0.52 -7.50
CA ALA A 128 9.93 0.98 -8.63
C ALA A 128 8.83 1.92 -8.14
N ILE A 129 9.00 3.22 -8.35
CA ILE A 129 8.08 4.23 -7.83
C ILE A 129 7.25 4.84 -8.95
N LYS A 130 5.93 4.72 -8.85
CA LYS A 130 4.95 5.31 -9.78
C LYS A 130 4.34 6.58 -9.16
N ALA A 131 4.90 7.72 -9.53
CA ALA A 131 4.49 9.05 -9.09
C ALA A 131 3.60 9.76 -10.14
N ARG A 132 2.56 9.06 -10.60
CA ARG A 132 1.74 9.48 -11.77
C ARG A 132 0.79 10.62 -11.44
N TYR A 133 0.13 10.55 -10.28
CA TYR A 133 -0.91 11.48 -9.87
C TYR A 133 -0.49 12.28 -8.63
N GLY A 134 -1.25 13.31 -8.28
CA GLY A 134 -0.94 14.12 -7.10
C GLY A 134 0.38 14.90 -7.22
N ARG A 135 0.97 15.15 -6.06
CA ARG A 135 2.18 15.95 -5.83
C ARG A 135 2.86 15.52 -4.53
N GLY A 136 4.09 15.95 -4.30
CA GLY A 136 4.74 15.77 -3.00
C GLY A 136 6.20 15.41 -3.10
N THR A 137 6.65 14.47 -2.27
CA THR A 137 8.05 14.05 -2.21
C THR A 137 8.18 12.58 -2.54
N VAL A 138 9.21 12.26 -3.31
CA VAL A 138 9.70 10.90 -3.55
C VAL A 138 11.15 10.86 -3.10
N ASN A 139 11.40 10.10 -2.04
CA ASN A 139 12.73 9.66 -1.66
C ASN A 139 12.90 8.25 -2.21
N CYS A 140 13.84 8.06 -3.13
CA CYS A 140 14.10 6.73 -3.66
C CYS A 140 14.93 5.89 -2.68
N GLY A 141 15.72 6.52 -1.81
CA GLY A 141 16.60 5.80 -0.90
C GLY A 141 17.87 5.30 -1.60
N PRO A 142 18.64 4.41 -0.95
CA PRO A 142 19.83 3.80 -1.55
C PRO A 142 19.48 2.62 -2.45
N GLY A 143 20.06 2.60 -3.65
CA GLY A 143 20.09 1.43 -4.51
C GLY A 143 20.00 1.81 -5.98
N ARG A 144 19.19 1.13 -6.77
CA ARG A 144 18.98 1.47 -8.18
C ARG A 144 17.51 1.60 -8.47
N ASP A 145 17.02 2.83 -8.34
CA ASP A 145 15.60 3.07 -8.34
C ASP A 145 15.11 3.61 -9.68
N ILE A 146 13.87 3.25 -10.01
CA ILE A 146 13.19 3.68 -11.22
C ILE A 146 11.92 4.43 -10.84
N VAL A 147 11.90 5.71 -11.19
CA VAL A 147 10.71 6.54 -11.04
C VAL A 147 9.97 6.67 -12.37
N HIS A 148 8.72 6.25 -12.38
CA HIS A 148 7.79 6.52 -13.48
C HIS A 148 6.96 7.77 -13.19
N VAL A 149 7.15 8.81 -14.00
CA VAL A 149 6.42 10.08 -13.87
C VAL A 149 6.21 10.73 -15.23
N PRO A 150 4.98 11.21 -15.56
CA PRO A 150 4.77 11.98 -16.77
C PRO A 150 5.59 13.28 -16.78
N ARG A 151 6.16 13.66 -17.92
CA ARG A 151 6.94 14.92 -18.03
C ARG A 151 6.17 16.14 -17.55
N SER A 152 4.88 16.22 -17.87
CA SER A 152 3.98 17.31 -17.47
C SER A 152 3.75 17.42 -15.97
N ARG A 153 3.97 16.33 -15.21
CA ARG A 153 3.72 16.28 -13.77
C ARG A 153 4.99 16.23 -12.93
N LYS A 154 6.16 16.10 -13.56
CA LYS A 154 7.46 16.05 -12.84
C LYS A 154 7.66 17.25 -11.92
N ALA A 155 7.20 18.44 -12.32
CA ALA A 155 7.33 19.67 -11.51
C ALA A 155 6.50 19.66 -10.21
N ASN A 156 5.50 18.78 -10.10
CA ASN A 156 4.69 18.62 -8.89
C ASN A 156 5.42 17.83 -7.79
N TRP A 157 6.56 17.24 -8.11
CA TRP A 157 7.27 16.30 -7.26
C TRP A 157 8.68 16.79 -6.95
N LYS A 158 9.06 16.65 -5.68
CA LYS A 158 10.45 16.73 -5.25
C LYS A 158 11.02 15.33 -5.21
N PHE A 159 12.08 15.08 -5.98
CA PHE A 159 12.79 13.80 -6.00
C PHE A 159 14.09 13.91 -5.20
N ILE A 160 14.40 12.88 -4.42
CA ILE A 160 15.59 12.77 -3.58
C ILE A 160 16.17 11.36 -3.81
N GLY A 161 17.46 11.25 -4.06
CA GLY A 161 18.14 9.96 -4.24
C GLY A 161 17.93 9.28 -5.60
N CYS A 162 16.86 9.57 -6.34
CA CYS A 162 16.45 8.80 -7.52
C CYS A 162 17.43 8.83 -8.71
N GLU A 163 17.85 7.65 -9.18
CA GLU A 163 18.84 7.48 -10.24
C GLU A 163 18.23 7.51 -11.65
N LYS A 164 17.07 6.85 -11.84
CA LYS A 164 16.45 6.69 -13.15
C LYS A 164 15.03 7.23 -13.20
N PHE A 165 14.74 7.97 -14.27
CA PHE A 165 13.40 8.47 -14.57
C PHE A 165 12.89 7.91 -15.90
N GLU A 166 11.70 7.32 -15.87
CA GLU A 166 10.98 6.86 -17.04
C GLU A 166 9.72 7.70 -17.29
N TYR A 167 9.69 8.33 -18.47
CA TYR A 167 8.70 9.35 -18.82
C TYR A 167 7.59 8.84 -19.76
N ARG A 168 7.36 7.52 -19.85
CA ARG A 168 6.44 6.94 -20.84
C ARG A 168 5.02 7.51 -20.69
N SER A 169 4.42 7.90 -21.81
CA SER A 169 3.04 8.39 -21.93
C SER A 169 2.04 7.23 -21.97
N GLU A 170 0.87 7.44 -21.36
CA GLU A 170 -0.23 6.49 -21.17
C GLU A 170 -0.96 6.00 -22.44
N SER A 171 -0.51 6.34 -23.65
CA SER A 171 -1.25 6.06 -24.90
C SER A 171 -1.28 4.59 -25.34
N ALA A 172 -0.84 3.64 -24.51
CA ALA A 172 -1.10 2.22 -24.74
C ALA A 172 -2.35 1.80 -23.97
N THR A 173 -3.52 2.17 -24.50
CA THR A 173 -4.79 1.50 -24.16
C THR A 173 -4.61 0.00 -24.40
N GLY A 174 -4.36 -0.77 -23.34
CA GLY A 174 -4.23 -2.23 -23.41
C GLY A 174 -2.83 -2.81 -23.23
N GLN A 175 -1.80 -2.02 -22.89
CA GLN A 175 -0.54 -2.57 -22.40
C GLN A 175 -0.05 -1.68 -21.26
N GLY A 176 -0.41 -2.04 -20.04
CA GLY A 176 0.30 -1.50 -18.92
C GLY A 176 1.77 -1.88 -18.97
N LEU A 177 2.48 -1.21 -18.08
CA LEU A 177 3.91 -1.03 -18.17
C LEU A 177 4.63 -2.38 -18.28
N LYS A 178 5.64 -2.43 -19.18
CA LYS A 178 6.52 -3.59 -19.36
C LYS A 178 6.94 -4.09 -17.96
N PRO A 179 6.89 -5.40 -17.69
CA PRO A 179 7.52 -5.96 -16.50
C PRO A 179 8.93 -5.39 -16.39
N LEU A 180 9.25 -4.81 -15.23
CA LEU A 180 10.64 -4.49 -14.95
C LEU A 180 11.43 -5.81 -14.95
N PRO A 181 12.65 -5.80 -15.51
CA PRO A 181 13.45 -7.02 -15.67
C PRO A 181 13.68 -7.75 -14.35
#